data_AF-A0A090TCQ7-F1
#
_entry.id   AF-A0A090TCQ7-F1
#
_cell.length_a   1.000
_cell.length_b   1.000
_cell.length_c   1.000
_cell.angle_alpha   90.00
_cell.angle_beta   90.00
_cell.angle_gamma   90.00
#
_symmetry.space_group_name_H-M   'P 1'
#
loop_
_entity.id
_entity.type
_entity.pdbx_description
1 polymer ?
#
loop_
_entity_poly.entity_id
_entity_poly.type
_entity_poly.pdbx_seq_one_letter_code
_entity_poly.pdbx_strand_id
1 'polypeptide(L)'
;MNANRVALNVTAQNVANVNTPGYSRQQALMSSVTGGKYDYNSPGMGVEVTSIRRVTDQYLVKQTWSTASEANYSAGYMSAMSQLENMLGADGFSLSSGLDSLFASLNDATTKPESTPLRQQVINESEALARRFNTLTESLHNQHKDVHDQRNAALSHANSVMANIAQVNKQIVEMQGTGGNSSQLMDTRDALIGELSTIMAVKTTEQPDGSVQVSLASGQPLVMGSDASVIKAIPDPSDPYLADLHIEFGNQTFAAKGDIGGKLGALHDYQVDVLKPNQQAIDDMARSVADEFNAVLAAGTDLNGNPGAPLLRTTLLTQRQV
;
A
#
# COMPACT_ATOMS: atom_id res chain seq x y z
N MET A 1 11.23 -22.09 47.93
CA MET A 1 10.98 -20.62 47.95
C MET A 1 11.27 -19.93 46.61
N ASN A 2 12.26 -20.35 45.81
CA ASN A 2 12.55 -19.71 44.52
C ASN A 2 11.42 -19.80 43.48
N ALA A 3 10.69 -20.92 43.41
CA ALA A 3 9.60 -21.07 42.44
C ALA A 3 8.46 -20.05 42.61
N ASN A 4 8.00 -19.82 43.85
CA ASN A 4 6.94 -18.84 44.12
C ASN A 4 7.39 -17.40 43.85
N ARG A 5 8.67 -17.06 44.07
CA ARG A 5 9.21 -15.74 43.72
C ARG A 5 9.16 -15.49 42.21
N VAL A 6 9.52 -16.50 41.41
CA VAL A 6 9.41 -16.41 39.95
C VAL A 6 7.96 -16.27 39.50
N ALA A 7 7.04 -17.03 40.11
CA ALA A 7 5.60 -16.94 39.79
C ALA A 7 4.99 -15.57 40.11
N LEU A 8 5.38 -14.97 41.25
CA LEU A 8 4.99 -13.61 41.62
C LEU A 8 5.56 -12.58 40.65
N ASN A 9 6.82 -12.74 40.23
CA ASN A 9 7.42 -11.85 39.22
C ASN A 9 6.68 -11.96 37.87
N VAL A 10 6.33 -13.16 37.42
CA VAL A 10 5.53 -13.35 36.20
C VAL A 10 4.14 -12.70 36.35
N THR A 11 3.52 -12.84 37.51
CA THR A 11 2.23 -12.19 37.80
C THR A 11 2.36 -10.67 37.78
N ALA A 12 3.39 -10.12 38.42
CA ALA A 12 3.68 -8.68 38.41
C ALA A 12 3.93 -8.17 36.98
N GLN A 13 4.68 -8.92 36.17
CA GLN A 13 4.91 -8.60 34.76
C GLN A 13 3.61 -8.56 33.96
N ASN A 14 2.72 -9.54 34.16
CA ASN A 14 1.42 -9.59 33.50
C ASN A 14 0.55 -8.38 33.88
N VAL A 15 0.51 -8.04 35.17
CA VAL A 15 -0.27 -6.89 35.65
C VAL A 15 0.29 -5.59 35.09
N ALA A 16 1.62 -5.42 35.07
CA ALA A 16 2.26 -4.23 34.56
C ALA A 16 2.03 -4.01 33.05
N ASN A 17 1.82 -5.08 32.28
CA ASN A 17 1.67 -5.03 30.82
C ASN A 17 0.26 -5.35 30.33
N VAL A 18 -0.73 -5.41 31.23
CA VAL A 18 -2.11 -5.77 30.87
C VAL A 18 -2.73 -4.84 29.82
N ASN A 19 -2.27 -3.58 29.77
CA ASN A 19 -2.72 -2.57 28.82
C ASN A 19 -1.71 -2.32 27.68
N THR A 20 -0.63 -3.10 27.58
CA THR A 20 0.37 -2.96 26.51
C THR A 20 -0.13 -3.72 25.27
N PRO A 21 -0.44 -3.03 24.15
CA PRO A 21 -0.87 -3.72 22.92
C PRO A 21 0.16 -4.76 22.47
N GLY A 22 -0.32 -5.93 22.04
CA GLY A 22 0.52 -7.06 21.62
C GLY A 22 1.14 -7.86 22.76
N TYR A 23 0.99 -7.45 24.03
CA TYR A 23 1.47 -8.24 25.17
C TYR A 23 0.65 -9.51 25.36
N SER A 24 1.35 -10.60 25.60
CA SER A 24 0.75 -11.88 25.91
C SER A 24 0.91 -12.25 27.39
N ARG A 25 -0.12 -12.90 27.94
CA ARG A 25 -0.04 -13.42 29.30
C ARG A 25 1.03 -14.51 29.38
N GLN A 26 1.94 -14.38 30.33
CA GLN A 26 2.94 -15.38 30.65
C GLN A 26 2.49 -16.28 31.82
N GLN A 27 2.88 -17.55 31.77
CA GLN A 27 2.62 -18.56 32.78
C GLN A 27 3.92 -19.24 33.19
N ALA A 28 4.24 -19.20 34.49
CA ALA A 28 5.30 -20.03 35.07
C ALA A 28 4.78 -21.46 35.19
N LEU A 29 5.41 -22.40 34.50
CA LEU A 29 5.15 -23.83 34.63
C LEU A 29 6.00 -24.38 35.76
N MET A 30 5.36 -25.12 36.67
CA MET A 30 6.00 -25.73 37.82
C MET A 30 5.90 -27.25 37.74
N SER A 31 6.96 -27.93 38.13
CA SER A 31 6.98 -29.39 38.30
C SER A 31 7.47 -29.74 39.70
N SER A 32 7.00 -30.88 40.21
CA SER A 32 7.51 -31.44 41.46
C SER A 32 8.97 -31.87 41.28
N VAL A 33 9.82 -31.49 42.22
CA VAL A 33 11.22 -31.93 42.24
C VAL A 33 11.26 -33.41 42.64
N THR A 34 11.73 -34.27 41.74
CA THR A 34 11.92 -35.72 42.00
C THR A 34 13.35 -36.02 42.49
N GLY A 35 13.50 -36.91 43.49
CA GLY A 35 14.82 -37.38 43.95
C GLY A 35 15.10 -37.43 45.45
N GLY A 36 14.08 -37.47 46.33
CA GLY A 36 14.26 -37.56 47.79
C GLY A 36 14.03 -38.97 48.35
N LYS A 37 14.59 -39.29 49.54
CA LYS A 37 14.19 -40.47 50.31
C LYS A 37 12.71 -40.33 50.69
N TYR A 38 11.89 -41.28 50.25
CA TYR A 38 10.49 -41.41 50.63
C TYR A 38 10.40 -42.08 52.02
N ASP A 39 10.69 -41.30 53.06
CA ASP A 39 10.45 -41.71 54.45
C ASP A 39 9.10 -41.15 54.93
N TYR A 40 8.50 -41.77 55.95
CA TYR A 40 7.20 -41.42 56.54
C TYR A 40 7.14 -39.95 57.02
N ASN A 41 8.29 -39.36 57.36
CA ASN A 41 8.41 -37.95 57.78
C ASN A 41 8.98 -37.02 56.70
N SER A 42 9.08 -37.45 55.43
CA SER A 42 9.66 -36.65 54.35
C SER A 42 8.64 -35.62 53.82
N PRO A 43 8.89 -34.30 53.95
CA PRO A 43 7.97 -33.26 53.47
C PRO A 43 7.95 -33.10 51.93
N GLY A 44 8.65 -33.96 51.19
CA GLY A 44 8.91 -33.80 49.77
C GLY A 44 9.98 -32.73 49.46
N MET A 45 10.31 -32.56 48.18
CA MET A 45 11.32 -31.60 47.70
C MET A 45 10.73 -30.29 47.15
N GLY A 46 9.41 -30.13 47.25
CA GLY A 46 8.68 -28.97 46.71
C GLY A 46 8.58 -28.96 45.18
N VAL A 47 8.52 -27.77 44.60
CA VAL A 47 8.40 -27.52 43.15
C VAL A 47 9.51 -26.63 42.65
N GLU A 48 9.87 -26.81 41.37
CA GLU A 48 10.74 -25.93 40.61
C GLU A 48 9.98 -25.35 39.40
N VAL A 49 10.45 -24.22 38.88
CA VAL A 49 9.91 -23.65 37.63
C VAL A 49 10.66 -24.28 36.47
N THR A 50 9.97 -25.06 35.66
CA THR A 50 10.55 -25.75 34.50
C THR A 50 10.69 -24.83 33.30
N SER A 51 9.75 -23.90 33.14
CA SER A 51 9.78 -22.89 32.07
C SER A 51 8.78 -21.77 32.35
N ILE A 52 8.96 -20.64 31.66
CA ILE A 52 7.94 -19.62 31.51
C ILE A 52 7.47 -19.71 30.07
N ARG A 53 6.17 -19.91 29.88
CA ARG A 53 5.57 -19.92 28.55
C ARG A 53 4.60 -18.78 28.37
N ARG A 54 4.43 -18.39 27.12
CA ARG A 54 3.37 -17.51 26.66
C ARG A 54 2.05 -18.27 26.52
N VAL A 55 0.94 -17.61 26.84
CA VAL A 55 -0.43 -18.11 26.62
C VAL A 55 -1.04 -17.34 25.45
N THR A 56 -0.95 -17.92 24.26
CA THR A 56 -1.44 -17.34 22.99
C THR A 56 -2.12 -18.39 22.13
N ASP A 57 -3.08 -17.97 21.33
CA ASP A 57 -3.64 -18.77 20.24
C ASP A 57 -3.07 -18.26 18.91
N GLN A 58 -2.15 -19.03 18.33
CA GLN A 58 -1.46 -18.63 17.12
C GLN A 58 -2.38 -18.61 15.89
N TYR A 59 -3.48 -19.37 15.90
CA TYR A 59 -4.48 -19.31 14.84
C TYR A 59 -5.19 -17.96 14.85
N LEU A 60 -5.64 -17.49 16.01
CA LEU A 60 -6.26 -16.17 16.15
C LEU A 60 -5.30 -15.02 15.83
N VAL A 61 -4.02 -15.15 16.18
CA VAL A 61 -2.99 -14.16 15.82
C VAL A 61 -2.83 -14.07 14.29
N LYS A 62 -2.70 -15.22 13.61
CA LYS A 62 -2.62 -15.27 12.13
C LYS A 62 -3.88 -14.73 11.47
N GLN A 63 -5.05 -15.03 12.02
CA GLN A 63 -6.32 -14.50 11.54
C GLN A 63 -6.36 -12.97 11.64
N THR A 64 -5.87 -12.41 12.76
CA THR A 64 -5.77 -10.95 12.95
C THR A 64 -4.89 -10.31 11.89
N TRP A 65 -3.73 -10.90 11.57
CA TRP A 65 -2.85 -10.40 10.50
C TRP A 65 -3.51 -10.43 9.13
N SER A 66 -4.19 -11.53 8.80
CA SER A 66 -4.92 -11.66 7.52
C SER A 66 -5.99 -10.58 7.39
N THR A 67 -6.83 -10.40 8.40
CA THR A 67 -7.90 -9.40 8.40
C THR A 67 -7.35 -7.97 8.44
N ALA A 68 -6.23 -7.73 9.12
CA ALA A 68 -5.56 -6.43 9.10
C ALA A 68 -5.07 -6.08 7.70
N SER A 69 -4.55 -7.06 6.95
CA SER A 69 -4.14 -6.87 5.56
C SER A 69 -5.32 -6.48 4.66
N GLU A 70 -6.43 -7.22 4.73
CA GLU A 70 -7.64 -6.96 3.96
C GLU A 70 -8.29 -5.60 4.31
N ALA A 71 -8.31 -5.25 5.59
CA ALA A 71 -8.82 -3.96 6.05
C ALA A 71 -7.97 -2.80 5.55
N ASN A 72 -6.64 -2.91 5.59
CA ASN A 72 -5.74 -1.87 5.10
C ASN A 72 -5.74 -1.77 3.57
N TYR A 73 -5.93 -2.89 2.88
CA TYR A 73 -6.17 -2.89 1.44
C TYR A 73 -7.44 -2.08 1.12
N SER A 74 -8.57 -2.46 1.71
CA SER A 74 -9.86 -1.83 1.45
C SER A 74 -9.84 -0.33 1.78
N ALA A 75 -9.26 0.04 2.93
CA ALA A 75 -9.14 1.43 3.34
C ALA A 75 -8.22 2.24 2.40
N GLY A 76 -7.09 1.66 1.98
CA GLY A 76 -6.17 2.29 1.03
C GLY A 76 -6.83 2.54 -0.33
N TYR A 77 -7.51 1.53 -0.85
CA TYR A 77 -8.19 1.58 -2.15
C TYR A 77 -9.33 2.60 -2.13
N MET A 78 -10.18 2.55 -1.10
CA MET A 78 -11.27 3.53 -0.92
C MET A 78 -10.75 4.97 -0.81
N SER A 79 -9.67 5.18 -0.05
CA SER A 79 -9.06 6.51 0.09
C SER A 79 -8.59 7.07 -1.25
N ALA A 80 -7.90 6.26 -2.05
CA ALA A 80 -7.42 6.67 -3.37
C ALA A 80 -8.58 6.93 -4.35
N MET A 81 -9.60 6.07 -4.35
CA MET A 81 -10.82 6.26 -5.14
C MET A 81 -11.56 7.55 -4.76
N SER A 82 -11.70 7.81 -3.45
CA SER A 82 -12.38 9.00 -2.95
C SER A 82 -11.66 10.29 -3.38
N GLN A 83 -10.32 10.27 -3.44
CA GLN A 83 -9.55 11.41 -3.95
C GLN A 83 -9.83 11.66 -5.44
N LEU A 84 -9.92 10.59 -6.24
CA LEU A 84 -10.28 10.69 -7.66
C LEU A 84 -11.72 11.21 -7.84
N GLU A 85 -12.68 10.65 -7.12
CA GLU A 85 -14.09 11.07 -7.18
C GLU A 85 -14.26 12.54 -6.80
N ASN A 86 -13.63 12.99 -5.72
CA ASN A 86 -13.68 14.39 -5.31
C ASN A 86 -13.06 15.32 -6.37
N MET A 87 -11.97 14.89 -7.01
CA MET A 87 -11.34 15.64 -8.08
C MET A 87 -12.24 15.70 -9.32
N LEU A 88 -12.80 14.57 -9.78
CA LEU A 88 -13.70 14.54 -10.94
C LEU A 88 -15.03 15.27 -10.69
N GLY A 89 -15.49 15.29 -9.44
CA GLY A 89 -16.73 15.95 -9.02
C GLY A 89 -16.62 17.46 -8.84
N ALA A 90 -15.43 18.07 -8.90
CA ALA A 90 -15.31 19.51 -8.72
C ALA A 90 -15.76 20.27 -9.98
N ASP A 91 -16.59 21.30 -9.81
CA ASP A 91 -17.20 22.08 -10.92
C ASP A 91 -16.17 22.64 -11.93
N GLY A 92 -14.96 22.96 -11.45
CA GLY A 92 -13.85 23.43 -12.29
C GLY A 92 -13.35 22.41 -13.32
N PHE A 93 -13.63 21.11 -13.10
CA PHE A 93 -13.21 20.00 -13.96
C PHE A 93 -14.34 19.46 -14.83
N SER A 94 -15.57 19.98 -14.73
CA SER A 94 -16.69 19.54 -15.56
C SER A 94 -16.41 19.80 -17.04
N LEU A 95 -16.10 18.72 -17.77
CA LEU A 95 -15.88 18.75 -19.21
C LEU A 95 -17.19 18.92 -19.98
N SER A 96 -18.30 18.36 -19.47
CA SER A 96 -19.63 18.55 -20.05
C SER A 96 -20.04 20.01 -20.07
N SER A 97 -19.86 20.74 -18.96
CA SER A 97 -20.14 22.18 -18.91
C SER A 97 -19.25 22.97 -19.87
N GLY A 98 -17.98 22.59 -20.02
CA GLY A 98 -17.08 23.22 -20.99
C GLY A 98 -17.52 23.00 -22.44
N LEU A 99 -17.98 21.80 -22.77
CA LEU A 99 -18.52 21.47 -24.09
C LEU A 99 -19.82 22.23 -24.36
N ASP A 100 -20.74 22.29 -23.39
CA ASP A 100 -21.99 23.04 -23.51
C ASP A 100 -21.74 24.53 -23.81
N SER A 101 -20.81 25.16 -23.09
CA SER A 101 -20.42 26.56 -23.35
C SER A 101 -19.81 26.76 -24.73
N LEU A 102 -18.94 25.84 -25.17
CA LEU A 102 -18.35 25.89 -26.52
C LEU A 102 -19.45 25.79 -27.58
N PHE A 103 -20.36 24.82 -27.48
CA PHE A 103 -21.44 24.64 -28.45
C PHE A 103 -22.44 25.81 -28.43
N ALA A 104 -22.74 26.38 -27.27
CA ALA A 104 -23.56 27.59 -27.17
C ALA A 104 -22.90 28.77 -27.92
N SER A 105 -21.59 28.98 -27.72
CA SER A 105 -20.86 30.06 -28.42
C SER A 105 -20.82 29.85 -29.94
N LEU A 106 -20.71 28.61 -30.41
CA LEU A 106 -20.80 28.27 -31.82
C LEU A 106 -22.18 28.57 -32.39
N ASN A 107 -23.24 28.17 -31.68
CA ASN A 107 -24.62 28.45 -32.08
C ASN A 107 -24.87 29.95 -32.22
N ASP A 108 -24.42 30.76 -31.26
CA ASP A 108 -24.53 32.21 -31.33
C ASP A 108 -23.77 32.78 -32.54
N ALA A 109 -22.55 32.30 -32.81
CA ALA A 109 -21.77 32.70 -33.97
C ALA A 109 -22.44 32.35 -35.31
N THR A 110 -23.26 31.29 -35.38
CA THR A 110 -24.02 30.98 -36.61
C THR A 110 -25.08 32.03 -36.96
N THR A 111 -25.56 32.80 -35.99
CA THR A 111 -26.57 33.84 -36.23
C THR A 111 -26.02 35.05 -36.99
N LYS A 112 -24.72 35.35 -36.81
CA LYS A 112 -23.98 36.42 -37.49
C LYS A 112 -22.52 36.00 -37.72
N PRO A 113 -22.24 35.16 -38.73
CA PRO A 113 -20.91 34.57 -38.94
C PRO A 113 -19.79 35.58 -39.22
N GLU A 114 -20.10 36.79 -39.67
CA GLU A 114 -19.16 37.88 -39.91
C GLU A 114 -18.78 38.67 -38.65
N SER A 115 -19.48 38.44 -37.54
CA SER A 115 -19.28 39.16 -36.27
C SER A 115 -17.98 38.75 -35.59
N THR A 116 -16.99 39.64 -35.61
CA THR A 116 -15.72 39.46 -34.87
C THR A 116 -15.93 39.17 -33.37
N PRO A 117 -16.83 39.87 -32.64
CA PRO A 117 -17.09 39.55 -31.23
C PRO A 117 -17.56 38.11 -30.99
N LEU A 118 -18.47 37.58 -31.82
CA LEU A 118 -18.98 36.22 -31.64
C LEU A 118 -17.93 35.16 -31.96
N ARG A 119 -17.08 35.40 -32.97
CA ARG A 119 -15.91 34.54 -33.25
C ARG A 119 -14.91 34.54 -32.12
N GLN A 120 -14.65 35.70 -31.51
CA GLN A 120 -13.76 35.79 -30.35
C GLN A 120 -14.33 35.02 -29.15
N GLN A 121 -15.65 35.03 -28.97
CA GLN A 121 -16.30 34.22 -27.94
C GLN A 121 -16.05 32.72 -28.15
N VAL A 122 -16.17 32.20 -29.37
CA VAL A 122 -15.84 30.79 -29.69
C VAL A 122 -14.40 30.45 -29.34
N ILE A 123 -13.44 31.32 -29.66
CA ILE A 123 -12.03 31.13 -29.31
C ILE A 123 -11.86 31.08 -27.79
N ASN A 124 -12.46 32.01 -27.06
CA ASN A 124 -12.37 32.07 -25.61
C ASN A 124 -12.93 30.80 -24.94
N GLU A 125 -14.08 30.29 -25.41
CA GLU A 125 -14.67 29.05 -24.89
C GLU A 125 -13.84 27.81 -25.29
N SER A 126 -13.25 27.80 -26.49
CA SER A 126 -12.33 26.75 -26.92
C SER A 126 -11.09 26.68 -26.03
N GLU A 127 -10.50 27.84 -25.71
CA GLU A 127 -9.40 27.92 -24.76
C GLU A 127 -9.80 27.52 -23.34
N ALA A 128 -11.00 27.89 -22.89
CA ALA A 128 -11.52 27.51 -21.59
C ALA A 128 -11.69 25.99 -21.48
N LEU A 129 -12.22 25.35 -22.51
CA LEU A 129 -12.32 23.89 -22.59
C LEU A 129 -10.93 23.23 -22.58
N ALA A 130 -9.99 23.73 -23.39
CA ALA A 130 -8.62 23.21 -23.42
C ALA A 130 -7.93 23.34 -22.05
N ARG A 131 -8.13 24.46 -21.34
CA ARG A 131 -7.64 24.63 -19.96
C ARG A 131 -8.25 23.59 -19.02
N ARG A 132 -9.55 23.31 -19.10
CA ARG A 132 -10.20 22.27 -18.27
C ARG A 132 -9.57 20.89 -18.47
N PHE A 133 -9.37 20.47 -19.73
CA PHE A 133 -8.66 19.22 -20.05
C PHE A 133 -7.25 19.20 -19.45
N ASN A 134 -6.47 20.25 -19.68
CA ASN A 134 -5.09 20.32 -19.18
C ASN A 134 -5.02 20.24 -17.66
N THR A 135 -5.87 20.97 -16.93
CA THR A 135 -5.87 20.95 -15.46
C THR A 135 -6.32 19.59 -14.92
N LEU A 136 -7.28 18.93 -15.59
CA LEU A 136 -7.71 17.59 -15.21
C LEU A 136 -6.58 16.56 -15.41
N THR A 137 -5.92 16.57 -16.57
CA THR A 137 -4.78 15.67 -16.86
C THR A 137 -3.63 15.92 -15.90
N GLU A 138 -3.30 17.19 -15.59
CA GLU A 138 -2.27 17.53 -14.61
C GLU A 138 -2.61 17.01 -13.21
N SER A 139 -3.88 17.12 -12.80
CA SER A 139 -4.33 16.63 -11.50
C SER A 139 -4.28 15.10 -11.41
N LEU A 140 -4.68 14.38 -12.47
CA LEU A 140 -4.52 12.93 -12.56
C LEU A 140 -3.04 12.50 -12.54
N HIS A 141 -2.15 13.28 -13.18
CA HIS A 141 -0.71 12.99 -13.17
C HIS A 141 -0.10 13.19 -11.78
N ASN A 142 -0.50 14.26 -11.08
CA ASN A 142 -0.08 14.50 -9.70
C ASN A 142 -0.55 13.36 -8.78
N GLN A 143 -1.80 12.91 -8.93
CA GLN A 143 -2.30 11.76 -8.18
C GLN A 143 -1.50 10.48 -8.47
N HIS A 144 -1.11 10.27 -9.73
CA HIS A 144 -0.28 9.13 -10.14
C HIS A 144 1.11 9.16 -9.49
N LYS A 145 1.71 10.35 -9.43
CA LYS A 145 2.96 10.59 -8.70
C LYS A 145 2.80 10.38 -7.19
N ASP A 146 1.70 10.85 -6.59
CA ASP A 146 1.46 10.69 -5.16
C ASP A 146 1.29 9.21 -4.77
N VAL A 147 0.63 8.41 -5.60
CA VAL A 147 0.53 6.95 -5.42
C VAL A 147 1.92 6.30 -5.50
N HIS A 148 2.75 6.73 -6.47
CA HIS A 148 4.14 6.28 -6.57
C HIS A 148 4.94 6.59 -5.30
N ASP A 149 4.84 7.82 -4.77
CA ASP A 149 5.56 8.23 -3.56
C ASP A 149 5.08 7.45 -2.32
N GLN A 150 3.76 7.25 -2.19
CA GLN A 150 3.17 6.44 -1.12
C GLN A 150 3.65 4.98 -1.18
N ARG A 151 3.75 4.40 -2.38
CA ARG A 151 4.29 3.05 -2.57
C ARG A 151 5.75 2.98 -2.12
N ASN A 152 6.59 3.93 -2.52
CA ASN A 152 8.01 3.94 -2.14
C ASN A 152 8.20 4.09 -0.63
N ALA A 153 7.40 4.95 0.02
CA ALA A 153 7.38 5.06 1.48
C ALA A 153 6.95 3.74 2.15
N ALA A 154 5.90 3.09 1.64
CA ALA A 154 5.44 1.80 2.17
C ALA A 154 6.49 0.68 1.99
N LEU A 155 7.21 0.65 0.86
CA LEU A 155 8.32 -0.28 0.61
C LEU A 155 9.49 -0.05 1.58
N SER A 156 9.89 1.21 1.79
CA SER A 156 10.93 1.56 2.77
C SER A 156 10.55 1.11 4.19
N HIS A 157 9.28 1.30 4.55
CA HIS A 157 8.76 0.85 5.83
C HIS A 157 8.77 -0.68 5.94
N ALA A 158 8.25 -1.39 4.93
CA ALA A 158 8.25 -2.85 4.90
C ALA A 158 9.66 -3.43 5.04
N ASN A 159 10.64 -2.90 4.30
CA ASN A 159 12.06 -3.30 4.38
C ASN A 159 12.62 -3.13 5.80
N SER A 160 12.27 -2.04 6.47
CA SER A 160 12.69 -1.79 7.86
C SER A 160 12.05 -2.76 8.85
N VAL A 161 10.75 -3.03 8.69
CA VAL A 161 10.00 -3.99 9.54
C VAL A 161 10.55 -5.41 9.34
N MET A 162 10.80 -5.84 8.11
CA MET A 162 11.40 -7.16 7.82
C MET A 162 12.79 -7.32 8.45
N ALA A 163 13.65 -6.30 8.35
CA ALA A 163 14.95 -6.31 9.01
C ALA A 163 14.83 -6.44 10.54
N ASN A 164 13.86 -5.75 11.15
CA ASN A 164 13.59 -5.87 12.59
C ASN A 164 13.08 -7.27 12.97
N ILE A 165 12.19 -7.87 12.16
CA ILE A 165 11.71 -9.25 12.39
C ILE A 165 12.89 -10.23 12.35
N ALA A 166 13.79 -10.10 11.36
CA ALA A 166 14.97 -10.94 11.23
C ALA A 166 15.91 -10.81 12.45
N GLN A 167 16.12 -9.59 12.94
CA GLN A 167 16.91 -9.33 14.14
C GLN A 167 16.26 -9.93 15.40
N VAL A 168 14.94 -9.84 15.55
CA VAL A 168 14.22 -10.44 16.69
C VAL A 168 14.24 -11.97 16.60
N ASN A 169 14.11 -12.56 15.41
CA ASN A 169 14.29 -14.00 15.20
C ASN A 169 15.65 -14.47 15.69
N LYS A 170 16.73 -13.75 15.34
CA LYS A 170 18.08 -14.05 15.83
C LYS A 170 18.15 -14.05 17.36
N GLN A 171 17.60 -13.03 18.01
CA GLN A 171 17.58 -12.92 19.47
C GLN A 171 16.76 -14.04 20.13
N ILE A 172 15.66 -14.46 19.51
CA ILE A 172 14.84 -15.59 20.00
C ILE A 172 15.66 -16.88 19.98
N VAL A 173 16.33 -17.18 18.86
CA VAL A 173 17.15 -18.39 18.71
C VAL A 173 18.29 -18.38 19.73
N GLU A 174 19.00 -17.27 19.89
CA GLU A 174 20.08 -17.11 20.87
C GLU A 174 19.58 -17.28 22.33
N MET A 175 18.44 -16.65 22.66
CA MET A 175 17.84 -16.75 24.00
C MET A 175 17.39 -18.18 24.31
N GLN A 176 16.73 -18.85 23.36
CA GLN A 176 16.28 -20.23 23.55
C GLN A 176 17.47 -21.21 23.60
N GLY A 177 18.52 -20.97 22.82
CA GLY A 177 19.75 -21.77 22.85
C GLY A 177 20.48 -21.75 24.20
N THR A 178 20.27 -20.70 25.02
CA THR A 178 20.78 -20.61 26.40
C THR A 178 19.77 -21.05 27.46
N GLY A 179 18.58 -21.52 27.06
CA GLY A 179 17.48 -21.90 27.95
C GLY A 179 16.72 -20.71 28.56
N GLY A 180 16.91 -19.51 28.03
CA GLY A 180 16.25 -18.29 28.50
C GLY A 180 14.80 -18.15 28.03
N ASN A 181 14.06 -17.25 28.69
CA ASN A 181 12.67 -16.93 28.32
C ASN A 181 12.63 -15.90 27.18
N SER A 182 12.17 -16.32 26.00
CA SER A 182 12.03 -15.46 24.80
C SER A 182 10.63 -14.88 24.61
N SER A 183 9.69 -15.04 25.57
CA SER A 183 8.28 -14.66 25.39
C SER A 183 8.08 -13.19 24.98
N GLN A 184 8.85 -12.26 25.55
CA GLN A 184 8.77 -10.84 25.18
C GLN A 184 9.28 -10.58 23.76
N LEU A 185 10.34 -11.27 23.34
CA LEU A 185 10.85 -11.17 21.96
C LEU A 185 9.83 -11.73 20.97
N MET A 186 9.13 -12.81 21.32
CA MET A 186 8.05 -13.37 20.51
C MET A 186 6.88 -12.38 20.38
N ASP A 187 6.51 -11.66 21.46
CA ASP A 187 5.49 -10.62 21.39
C ASP A 187 5.91 -9.47 20.47
N THR A 188 7.16 -9.00 20.59
CA THR A 188 7.72 -7.97 19.69
C THR A 188 7.72 -8.43 18.23
N ARG A 189 8.12 -9.68 17.95
CA ARG A 189 8.09 -10.24 16.60
C ARG A 189 6.67 -10.27 16.05
N ASP A 190 5.71 -10.72 16.84
CA ASP A 190 4.33 -10.84 16.40
C ASP A 190 3.67 -9.48 16.15
N ALA A 191 4.04 -8.45 16.93
CA ALA A 191 3.66 -7.07 16.68
C ALA A 191 4.25 -6.54 15.36
N LEU A 192 5.53 -6.81 15.09
CA LEU A 192 6.18 -6.43 13.83
C LEU A 192 5.59 -7.16 12.61
N ILE A 193 5.23 -8.45 12.75
CA ILE A 193 4.52 -9.18 11.69
C ILE A 193 3.13 -8.59 11.48
N GLY A 194 2.45 -8.20 12.56
CA GLY A 194 1.18 -7.49 12.48
C GLY A 194 1.30 -6.16 11.73
N GLU A 195 2.33 -5.37 12.02
CA GLU A 195 2.64 -4.15 11.29
C GLU A 195 2.91 -4.42 9.81
N LEU A 196 3.77 -5.39 9.49
CA LEU A 196 4.04 -5.79 8.11
C LEU A 196 2.77 -6.23 7.38
N SER A 197 1.85 -6.92 8.07
CA SER A 197 0.58 -7.39 7.50
C SER A 197 -0.33 -6.25 7.04
N THR A 198 -0.25 -5.07 7.68
CA THR A 198 -0.96 -3.87 7.23
C THR A 198 -0.43 -3.31 5.91
N ILE A 199 0.85 -3.55 5.63
CA ILE A 199 1.53 -3.05 4.44
C ILE A 199 1.34 -4.03 3.26
N MET A 200 1.40 -5.34 3.54
CA MET A 200 1.25 -6.41 2.55
C MET A 200 0.75 -7.72 3.19
N ALA A 201 0.13 -8.58 2.41
CA ALA A 201 -0.31 -9.90 2.85
C ALA A 201 0.89 -10.83 3.08
N VAL A 202 0.94 -11.42 4.28
CA VAL A 202 2.03 -12.30 4.71
C VAL A 202 1.54 -13.66 5.18
N LYS A 203 2.37 -14.68 4.97
CA LYS A 203 2.23 -16.02 5.53
C LYS A 203 3.40 -16.34 6.43
N THR A 204 3.12 -17.01 7.54
CA THR A 204 4.12 -17.33 8.57
C THR A 204 4.17 -18.82 8.89
N THR A 205 5.40 -19.33 8.99
CA THR A 205 5.70 -20.72 9.35
C THR A 205 6.71 -20.73 10.50
N GLU A 206 6.33 -21.36 11.61
CA GLU A 206 7.22 -21.54 12.77
C GLU A 206 8.28 -22.61 12.45
N GLN A 207 9.50 -22.37 12.92
CA GLN A 207 10.62 -23.28 12.75
C GLN A 207 10.96 -23.97 14.08
N PRO A 208 11.59 -25.17 14.06
CA PRO A 208 11.95 -25.91 15.27
C PRO A 208 12.91 -25.16 16.22
N ASP A 209 13.68 -24.21 15.69
CA ASP A 209 14.60 -23.35 16.45
C ASP A 209 13.92 -22.14 17.12
N GLY A 210 12.60 -22.01 16.97
CA GLY A 210 11.79 -20.92 17.52
C GLY A 210 11.71 -19.68 16.62
N SER A 211 12.47 -19.62 15.53
CA SER A 211 12.35 -18.56 14.53
C SER A 211 11.04 -18.69 13.73
N VAL A 212 10.62 -17.61 13.09
CA VAL A 212 9.47 -17.63 12.16
C VAL A 212 9.93 -17.21 10.78
N GLN A 213 9.62 -18.05 9.80
CA GLN A 213 9.72 -17.71 8.39
C GLN A 213 8.51 -16.87 7.99
N VAL A 214 8.75 -15.75 7.31
CA VAL A 214 7.73 -14.88 6.73
C VAL A 214 7.88 -14.90 5.20
N SER A 215 6.76 -15.02 4.51
CA SER A 215 6.70 -15.04 3.04
C SER A 215 5.49 -14.24 2.54
N LEU A 216 5.51 -13.81 1.29
CA LEU A 216 4.29 -13.33 0.63
C LEU A 216 3.23 -14.44 0.59
N ALA A 217 1.96 -14.04 0.42
CA ALA A 217 0.88 -14.99 0.20
C ALA A 217 1.15 -15.97 -0.97
N SER A 218 1.89 -15.51 -1.97
CA SER A 218 2.35 -16.23 -3.16
C SER A 218 3.62 -17.10 -2.96
N GLY A 219 4.26 -17.04 -1.79
CA GLY A 219 5.34 -17.94 -1.38
C GLY A 219 6.77 -17.39 -1.49
N GLN A 220 6.98 -16.20 -2.05
CA GLN A 220 8.30 -15.54 -2.09
C GLN A 220 8.79 -15.23 -0.66
N PRO A 221 10.06 -15.50 -0.33
CA PRO A 221 10.58 -15.32 1.02
C PRO A 221 10.75 -13.83 1.36
N LEU A 222 10.26 -13.43 2.53
CA LEU A 222 10.42 -12.08 3.07
C LEU A 222 11.41 -12.04 4.23
N VAL A 223 11.31 -13.01 5.15
CA VAL A 223 12.24 -13.20 6.27
C VAL A 223 12.47 -14.69 6.46
N MET A 224 13.72 -15.12 6.55
CA MET A 224 14.08 -16.52 6.86
C MET A 224 15.19 -16.52 7.90
N GLY A 225 14.93 -17.10 9.07
CA GLY A 225 15.88 -17.09 10.19
C GLY A 225 16.26 -15.66 10.56
N SER A 226 17.56 -15.36 10.49
CA SER A 226 18.14 -14.04 10.79
C SER A 226 18.29 -13.12 9.58
N ASP A 227 17.82 -13.54 8.40
CA ASP A 227 17.98 -12.80 7.14
C ASP A 227 16.64 -12.23 6.66
N ALA A 228 16.68 -11.00 6.14
CA ALA A 228 15.54 -10.30 5.56
C ALA A 228 15.77 -10.02 4.06
N SER A 229 14.69 -10.10 3.28
CA SER A 229 14.68 -9.63 1.91
C SER A 229 14.69 -8.10 1.81
N VAL A 230 15.03 -7.60 0.63
CA VAL A 230 14.78 -6.20 0.24
C VAL A 230 13.80 -6.18 -0.92
N ILE A 231 12.71 -5.44 -0.76
CA ILE A 231 11.71 -5.24 -1.80
C ILE A 231 12.01 -3.93 -2.53
N LYS A 232 12.03 -3.98 -3.86
CA LYS A 232 12.27 -2.84 -4.76
C LYS A 232 11.12 -2.69 -5.74
N ALA A 233 10.81 -1.44 -6.07
CA ALA A 233 9.98 -1.10 -7.22
C ALA A 233 10.88 -0.95 -8.45
N ILE A 234 10.59 -1.70 -9.51
CA ILE A 234 11.23 -1.56 -10.82
C ILE A 234 10.25 -0.79 -11.71
N PRO A 235 10.55 0.49 -12.07
CA PRO A 235 9.65 1.30 -12.87
C PRO A 235 9.40 0.71 -14.26
N ASP A 236 8.19 0.94 -14.77
CA ASP A 236 7.87 0.64 -16.17
C ASP A 236 8.65 1.58 -17.11
N PRO A 237 9.27 1.09 -18.20
CA PRO A 237 10.00 1.94 -19.14
C PRO A 237 9.15 3.02 -19.82
N SER A 238 7.84 2.78 -19.94
CA SER A 238 6.86 3.70 -20.53
C SER A 238 6.18 4.60 -19.50
N ASP A 239 6.29 4.28 -18.21
CA ASP A 239 5.73 5.06 -17.12
C ASP A 239 6.59 4.96 -15.84
N PRO A 240 7.35 6.01 -15.48
CA PRO A 240 8.22 5.99 -14.30
C PRO A 240 7.46 5.92 -12.97
N TYR A 241 6.16 6.19 -12.98
CA TYR A 241 5.32 6.16 -11.78
C TYR A 241 4.68 4.80 -11.54
N LEU A 242 4.49 4.00 -12.59
CA LEU A 242 4.10 2.60 -12.48
C LEU A 242 5.34 1.71 -12.23
N ALA A 243 5.21 0.67 -11.42
CA ALA A 243 6.34 -0.20 -11.12
C ALA A 243 5.91 -1.61 -10.71
N ASP A 244 6.70 -2.59 -11.13
CA ASP A 244 6.62 -3.96 -10.67
C ASP A 244 7.49 -4.16 -9.43
N LEU A 245 6.95 -4.89 -8.45
CA LEU A 245 7.69 -5.18 -7.22
C LEU A 245 8.58 -6.40 -7.39
N HIS A 246 9.83 -6.29 -6.94
CA HIS A 246 10.81 -7.37 -6.95
C HIS A 246 11.37 -7.56 -5.54
N ILE A 247 11.58 -8.81 -5.15
CA ILE A 247 12.11 -9.23 -3.86
C ILE A 247 13.52 -9.78 -4.08
N GLU A 248 14.50 -9.14 -3.47
CA GLU A 248 15.88 -9.61 -3.42
C GLU A 248 16.12 -10.35 -2.11
N PHE A 249 16.50 -11.62 -2.19
CA PHE A 249 16.84 -12.44 -1.04
C PHE A 249 18.15 -13.19 -1.33
N GLY A 250 19.22 -12.88 -0.59
CA GLY A 250 20.57 -13.35 -0.91
C GLY A 250 21.00 -12.90 -2.31
N ASN A 251 21.41 -13.85 -3.16
CA ASN A 251 21.80 -13.58 -4.55
C ASN A 251 20.66 -13.84 -5.56
N GLN A 252 19.42 -13.97 -5.09
CA GLN A 252 18.26 -14.28 -5.93
C GLN A 252 17.29 -13.11 -5.94
N THR A 253 16.67 -12.89 -7.10
CA THR A 253 15.62 -11.89 -7.29
C THR A 253 14.35 -12.61 -7.77
N PHE A 254 13.23 -12.28 -7.13
CA PHE A 254 11.91 -12.81 -7.45
C PHE A 254 10.99 -11.67 -7.82
N ALA A 255 10.23 -11.78 -8.92
CA ALA A 255 9.09 -10.90 -9.10
C ALA A 255 8.06 -11.20 -8.00
N ALA A 256 7.53 -10.16 -7.35
CA ALA A 256 6.38 -10.29 -6.49
C ALA A 256 5.17 -10.54 -7.38
N LYS A 257 4.58 -11.74 -7.28
CA LYS A 257 3.49 -12.20 -8.15
C LYS A 257 2.24 -12.41 -7.34
N GLY A 258 1.09 -12.20 -7.97
CA GLY A 258 -0.21 -12.40 -7.33
C GLY A 258 -0.57 -11.25 -6.41
N ASP A 259 -1.56 -11.51 -5.54
CA ASP A 259 -2.09 -10.51 -4.63
C ASP A 259 -1.05 -10.13 -3.56
N ILE A 260 -0.59 -8.88 -3.62
CA ILE A 260 0.33 -8.29 -2.64
C ILE A 260 -0.40 -8.00 -1.32
N GLY A 261 -1.71 -7.75 -1.36
CA GLY A 261 -2.54 -7.37 -0.23
C GLY A 261 -2.07 -6.10 0.49
N GLY A 262 -2.74 -5.79 1.60
CA GLY A 262 -2.42 -4.61 2.42
C GLY A 262 -2.43 -3.30 1.64
N LYS A 263 -1.78 -2.28 2.20
CA LYS A 263 -1.67 -0.96 1.57
C LYS A 263 -0.98 -1.00 0.20
N LEU A 264 0.05 -1.84 0.01
CA LEU A 264 0.78 -1.90 -1.26
C LEU A 264 -0.05 -2.47 -2.40
N GLY A 265 -0.81 -3.55 -2.14
CA GLY A 265 -1.75 -4.09 -3.12
C GLY A 265 -2.80 -3.06 -3.52
N ALA A 266 -3.39 -2.35 -2.54
CA ALA A 266 -4.39 -1.35 -2.82
C ALA A 266 -3.88 -0.19 -3.69
N LEU A 267 -2.67 0.30 -3.43
CA LEU A 267 -2.05 1.35 -4.24
C LEU A 267 -1.79 0.87 -5.67
N HIS A 268 -1.30 -0.37 -5.84
CA HIS A 268 -1.04 -0.95 -7.15
C HIS A 268 -2.33 -1.15 -7.95
N ASP A 269 -3.32 -1.80 -7.37
CA ASP A 269 -4.58 -2.12 -8.03
C ASP A 269 -5.35 -0.84 -8.38
N TYR A 270 -5.38 0.15 -7.48
CA TYR A 270 -5.96 1.47 -7.81
C TYR A 270 -5.25 2.12 -9.00
N GLN A 271 -3.91 2.07 -9.04
CA GLN A 271 -3.12 2.67 -10.10
C GLN A 271 -3.41 2.02 -11.45
N VAL A 272 -3.46 0.68 -11.50
CA VAL A 272 -3.63 -0.13 -12.71
C VAL A 272 -5.08 -0.19 -13.17
N ASP A 273 -6.02 -0.44 -12.28
CA ASP A 273 -7.41 -0.74 -12.63
C ASP A 273 -8.28 0.51 -12.73
N VAL A 274 -7.90 1.61 -12.07
CA VAL A 274 -8.70 2.83 -12.02
C VAL A 274 -7.96 4.01 -12.64
N LEU A 275 -6.83 4.41 -12.06
CA LEU A 275 -6.22 5.69 -12.41
C LEU A 275 -5.71 5.71 -13.86
N LYS A 276 -4.99 4.66 -14.29
CA LYS A 276 -4.46 4.56 -15.65
C LYS A 276 -5.56 4.54 -16.73
N PRO A 277 -6.58 3.68 -16.64
CA PRO A 277 -7.69 3.69 -17.59
C PRO A 277 -8.40 5.04 -17.67
N ASN A 278 -8.60 5.72 -16.53
CA ASN A 278 -9.21 7.05 -16.51
C ASN A 278 -8.32 8.11 -17.17
N GLN A 279 -7.00 8.10 -16.93
CA GLN A 279 -6.06 8.98 -17.65
C GLN A 279 -6.15 8.78 -19.16
N GLN A 280 -6.14 7.53 -19.62
CA GLN A 280 -6.25 7.21 -21.04
C GLN A 280 -7.59 7.69 -21.63
N ALA A 281 -8.70 7.48 -20.91
CA ALA A 281 -10.02 7.90 -21.37
C ALA A 281 -10.13 9.43 -21.52
N ILE A 282 -9.55 10.21 -20.60
CA ILE A 282 -9.51 11.68 -20.69
C ILE A 282 -8.66 12.13 -21.88
N ASP A 283 -7.49 11.51 -22.08
CA ASP A 283 -6.62 11.83 -23.22
C ASP A 283 -7.26 11.47 -24.56
N ASP A 284 -7.95 10.32 -24.65
CA ASP A 284 -8.66 9.90 -25.85
C ASP A 284 -9.84 10.83 -26.16
N MET A 285 -10.58 11.27 -25.15
CA MET A 285 -11.64 12.27 -25.30
C MET A 285 -11.07 13.61 -25.78
N ALA A 286 -9.95 14.08 -25.22
CA ALA A 286 -9.31 15.32 -25.65
C ALA A 286 -8.88 15.25 -27.13
N ARG A 287 -8.32 14.10 -27.56
CA ARG A 287 -7.95 13.85 -28.95
C ARG A 287 -9.16 13.82 -29.87
N SER A 288 -10.21 13.09 -29.50
CA SER A 288 -11.44 13.02 -30.29
C SER A 288 -12.07 14.40 -30.50
N VAL A 289 -12.18 15.20 -29.43
CA VAL A 289 -12.70 16.57 -29.51
C VAL A 289 -11.84 17.44 -30.43
N ALA A 290 -10.51 17.38 -30.29
CA ALA A 290 -9.62 18.18 -31.13
C ALA A 290 -9.68 17.76 -32.62
N ASP A 291 -9.66 16.46 -32.91
CA ASP A 291 -9.64 15.92 -34.25
C ASP A 291 -10.97 16.18 -34.97
N GLU A 292 -12.10 15.92 -34.33
CA GLU A 292 -13.42 16.17 -34.91
C GLU A 292 -13.66 17.67 -35.14
N PHE A 293 -13.30 18.52 -34.18
CA PHE A 293 -13.44 19.97 -34.31
C PHE A 293 -12.59 20.52 -35.46
N ASN A 294 -11.33 20.09 -35.55
CA ASN A 294 -10.43 20.53 -36.61
C ASN A 294 -10.83 20.01 -37.98
N ALA A 295 -11.37 18.78 -38.07
CA ALA A 295 -11.87 18.21 -39.31
C ALA A 295 -13.04 19.02 -39.89
N VAL A 296 -13.98 19.41 -39.03
CA VAL A 296 -15.10 20.29 -39.44
C VAL A 296 -14.60 21.67 -39.83
N LEU A 297 -13.68 22.26 -39.05
CA LEU A 297 -13.12 23.58 -39.33
C LEU A 297 -12.37 23.63 -40.67
N ALA A 298 -11.62 22.57 -41.01
CA ALA A 298 -10.88 22.46 -42.27
C ALA A 298 -11.78 22.38 -43.52
N ALA A 299 -13.04 21.95 -43.37
CA ALA A 299 -14.02 21.94 -44.46
C ALA A 299 -14.64 23.33 -44.73
N GLY A 300 -14.45 24.29 -43.82
CA GLY A 300 -14.96 25.65 -43.93
C GLY A 300 -13.92 26.66 -44.45
N THR A 301 -14.37 27.91 -44.60
CA THR A 301 -13.52 29.05 -44.98
C THR A 301 -13.56 30.15 -43.92
N ASP A 302 -12.43 30.82 -43.70
CA ASP A 302 -12.35 32.00 -42.83
C ASP A 302 -12.95 33.26 -43.48
N LEU A 303 -12.89 34.40 -42.77
CA LEU A 303 -13.38 35.69 -43.27
C LEU A 303 -12.61 36.23 -44.49
N ASN A 304 -11.41 35.72 -44.74
CA ASN A 304 -10.56 36.10 -45.86
C ASN A 304 -10.70 35.12 -47.05
N GLY A 305 -11.55 34.09 -46.94
CA GLY A 305 -11.74 33.06 -47.96
C GLY A 305 -10.68 31.96 -47.96
N ASN A 306 -9.82 31.88 -46.95
CA ASN A 306 -8.84 30.80 -46.81
C ASN A 306 -9.48 29.56 -46.16
N PRO A 307 -8.98 28.34 -46.43
CA PRO A 307 -9.40 27.14 -45.70
C PRO A 307 -9.16 27.28 -44.18
N GLY A 308 -10.06 26.70 -43.37
CA GLY A 308 -9.92 26.72 -41.92
C GLY A 308 -8.65 26.03 -41.41
N ALA A 309 -7.92 26.68 -40.50
CA ALA A 309 -6.73 26.13 -39.86
C ALA A 309 -7.09 25.42 -38.53
N PRO A 310 -6.30 24.43 -38.07
CA PRO A 310 -6.55 23.76 -36.80
C PRO A 310 -6.60 24.73 -35.61
N LEU A 311 -7.68 24.66 -34.82
CA LEU A 311 -7.89 25.47 -33.62
C LEU A 311 -7.40 24.77 -32.34
N LEU A 312 -7.68 23.47 -32.22
CA LEU A 312 -7.31 22.67 -31.05
C LEU A 312 -6.09 21.81 -31.37
N ARG A 313 -5.25 21.55 -30.37
CA ARG A 313 -4.09 20.65 -30.50
C ARG A 313 -3.92 19.84 -29.24
N THR A 314 -3.57 18.56 -29.40
CA THR A 314 -3.23 17.67 -28.29
C THR A 314 -1.75 17.35 -28.32
N THR A 315 -1.10 17.38 -27.15
CA THR A 315 0.26 16.90 -26.96
C THR A 315 0.27 16.00 -25.74
N LEU A 316 0.82 14.79 -25.87
CA LEU A 316 0.95 13.89 -24.72
C LEU A 316 1.95 14.47 -23.72
N LEU A 317 1.60 14.48 -22.43
CA LEU A 317 2.50 15.00 -21.37
C LEU A 317 3.82 14.23 -21.29
N THR A 318 3.85 12.95 -21.69
CA THR A 318 5.07 12.15 -21.79
C THR A 318 6.11 12.71 -22.76
N GLN A 319 5.72 13.59 -23.69
CA GLN A 319 6.65 14.27 -24.61
C GLN A 319 7.17 15.62 -24.10
N ARG A 320 6.77 16.09 -22.90
CA ARG A 320 7.27 17.35 -22.31
C ARG A 320 8.50 17.19 -21.41
N GLN A 321 8.96 15.95 -21.18
CA GLN A 321 10.12 15.68 -20.32
C GLN A 321 11.38 15.21 -21.09
N VAL A 322 11.45 15.47 -22.40
CA VAL A 322 12.69 15.32 -23.20
C VAL A 322 13.02 16.62 -23.91
#